data_AF-A0A3D1PK80-F1
#
_entry.id   AF-A0A3D1PK80-F1
#
_cell.length_a   1.000
_cell.length_b   1.000
_cell.length_c   1.000
_cell.angle_alpha   90.00
_cell.angle_beta   90.00
_cell.angle_gamma   90.00
#
_symmetry.space_group_name_H-M   'P 1'
#
loop_
_entity.id
_entity.type
_entity.pdbx_description
1 polymer ?
#
loop_
_entity_poly.entity_id
_entity_poly.type
_entity_poly.pdbx_seq_one_letter_code
_entity_poly.pdbx_strand_id
1 'polypeptide(L)' 'MSGETNLSILLKSLQPVLREGEYVFCSIDHQDTNYPELNPVCLFYEDEGLTLILR' A
#
# COMPACT_ATOMS: atom_id res chain seq x y z
N MET A 1 1.12 -26.52 9.45
CA MET A 1 1.10 -26.06 8.05
C MET A 1 2.45 -25.41 7.77
N SER A 2 3.37 -26.12 7.12
CA SER A 2 4.61 -25.51 6.64
C SER A 2 4.31 -24.87 5.28
N GLY A 3 4.44 -23.55 5.18
CA GLY A 3 4.39 -22.86 3.89
C GLY A 3 5.56 -23.28 2.99
N GLU A 4 5.48 -22.93 1.71
CA GLU A 4 6.61 -23.13 0.78
C GLU A 4 7.83 -22.31 1.24
N THR A 5 8.97 -22.96 1.43
CA THR A 5 10.23 -22.34 1.88
C THR A 5 11.24 -22.23 0.75
N ASN A 6 11.03 -22.92 -0.37
CA ASN A 6 11.86 -22.81 -1.55
C ASN A 6 11.52 -21.54 -2.32
N LEU A 7 12.41 -20.55 -2.22
CA LEU A 7 12.27 -19.26 -2.89
C LEU A 7 12.05 -19.38 -4.41
N SER A 8 12.71 -20.34 -5.06
CA SER A 8 12.58 -20.51 -6.52
C SER A 8 11.18 -20.96 -6.92
N ILE A 9 10.55 -21.80 -6.10
CA ILE A 9 9.17 -22.26 -6.32
C ILE A 9 8.19 -21.13 -6.02
N LEU A 10 8.39 -20.43 -4.90
CA LEU A 10 7.55 -19.32 -4.48
C LEU A 10 7.48 -18.20 -5.52
N LEU A 11 8.62 -17.81 -6.10
CA LEU A 11 8.65 -16.77 -7.13
C LEU A 11 7.99 -17.22 -8.45
N LYS A 12 8.16 -18.49 -8.83
CA LYS A 12 7.54 -19.05 -10.04
C LYS A 12 6.03 -19.21 -9.93
N SER A 13 5.50 -19.34 -8.71
CA SER A 13 4.07 -19.52 -8.46
C SER A 13 3.30 -18.21 -8.28
N LEU A 14 3.99 -17.05 -8.29
CA LEU A 14 3.33 -15.75 -8.23
C LEU A 14 2.41 -15.54 -9.43
N GLN A 15 1.18 -15.13 -9.17
CA GLN A 15 0.17 -14.79 -10.17
C GLN A 15 -0.17 -13.29 -10.04
N PRO A 16 0.59 -12.39 -10.69
CA PRO A 16 0.34 -10.96 -10.59
C PRO A 16 -1.01 -10.60 -11.22
N VAL A 17 -1.70 -9.64 -10.60
CA VAL A 17 -2.97 -9.10 -11.10
C VAL A 17 -2.83 -7.60 -11.25
N LEU A 18 -2.99 -7.09 -12.46
CA LEU A 18 -3.03 -5.66 -12.72
C LEU A 18 -4.30 -5.06 -12.11
N ARG A 19 -4.12 -3.99 -11.32
CA ARG A 19 -5.23 -3.18 -10.82
C ARG A 19 -5.30 -1.90 -11.64
N GLU A 20 -6.31 -1.82 -12.50
CA GLU A 20 -6.55 -0.64 -13.34
C GLU A 20 -6.84 0.61 -12.49
N GLY A 21 -6.40 1.77 -12.99
CA GLY A 21 -6.55 3.07 -12.31
C GLY A 21 -5.23 3.77 -12.13
N GLU A 22 -5.31 5.05 -11.79
CA GLU A 22 -4.15 5.85 -11.40
C GLU A 22 -4.01 5.81 -9.89
N TYR A 23 -2.79 5.99 -9.41
CA TYR A 23 -2.51 6.07 -8.00
C TYR A 23 -1.58 7.23 -7.75
N VAL A 24 -1.85 7.98 -6.69
CA VAL A 24 -1.03 9.12 -6.27
C VAL A 24 -0.59 8.95 -4.83
N PHE A 25 0.61 9.46 -4.54
CA PHE A 25 1.17 9.54 -3.21
C PHE A 25 1.02 10.96 -2.69
N CYS A 26 0.43 11.10 -1.51
CA CYS A 26 0.29 12.36 -0.81
C CYS A 26 0.96 12.24 0.56
N SER A 27 1.60 13.30 1.03
CA SER A 27 2.08 13.42 2.39
C SER A 27 1.34 14.57 3.06
N ILE A 28 0.79 14.33 4.24
CA ILE A 28 0.09 15.32 5.05
C ILE A 28 0.68 15.39 6.45
N ASP A 29 0.50 16.53 7.12
CA ASP A 29 0.81 16.66 8.54
C ASP A 29 -0.02 15.67 9.37
N HIS A 30 0.57 15.12 10.43
CA HIS A 30 -0.13 14.18 11.34
C HIS A 30 -1.39 14.76 12.00
N GLN A 31 -1.50 16.09 12.07
CA GLN A 31 -2.63 16.78 12.65
C GLN A 31 -3.79 16.96 11.66
N ASP A 32 -3.57 16.72 10.37
CA ASP A 32 -4.63 16.79 9.38
C ASP A 32 -5.54 15.57 9.54
N THR A 33 -6.82 15.85 9.77
CA THR A 33 -7.87 14.85 10.01
C THR A 33 -8.89 14.78 8.88
N ASN A 34 -8.66 15.52 7.78
CA ASN A 34 -9.59 15.61 6.65
C ASN A 34 -9.40 14.51 5.58
N TYR A 35 -8.62 13.47 5.89
CA TYR A 35 -8.33 12.38 4.96
C TYR A 35 -9.22 11.12 5.03
N PRO A 36 -10.00 10.83 6.10
CA PRO A 36 -10.81 9.61 6.14
C PRO A 36 -11.84 9.51 5.00
N GLU A 37 -12.41 10.63 4.56
CA GLU A 37 -13.39 10.66 3.46
C GLU A 37 -12.76 10.36 2.09
N LEU A 38 -11.43 10.47 1.97
CA LEU A 38 -10.69 10.18 0.73
C LEU A 38 -10.53 8.67 0.47
N ASN A 39 -10.88 7.81 1.45
CA ASN A 39 -10.79 6.35 1.35
C ASN A 39 -9.44 5.83 0.79
N PRO A 40 -8.31 6.17 1.45
CA PRO A 40 -6.99 5.77 0.99
C PRO A 40 -6.84 4.24 0.92
N VAL A 41 -6.13 3.78 -0.11
CA VAL A 41 -5.80 2.37 -0.31
C VAL A 41 -4.66 1.93 0.62
N CYS A 42 -3.84 2.89 1.06
CA CYS A 42 -2.79 2.68 2.05
C CYS A 42 -2.58 3.94 2.89
N LEU A 43 -2.21 3.73 4.15
CA LEU A 43 -1.76 4.75 5.10
C LEU A 43 -0.42 4.30 5.68
N PHE A 44 0.55 5.21 5.74
CA PHE A 44 1.86 4.94 6.31
C PHE A 44 2.33 6.11 7.19
N TYR A 45 2.52 5.85 8.47
CA TYR A 45 3.00 6.85 9.43
C TYR A 45 4.53 6.91 9.37
N GLU A 46 5.05 8.08 9.00
CA GLU A 46 6.47 8.42 8.92
C GLU A 46 6.85 9.42 10.01
N ASP A 47 8.14 9.68 10.21
CA ASP A 47 8.58 10.68 11.18
C ASP A 47 8.24 12.11 10.71
N GLU A 48 8.16 12.32 9.39
CA GLU A 48 7.88 13.60 8.75
C GLU A 48 6.39 13.87 8.49
N GLY A 49 5.51 12.86 8.58
CA GLY A 49 4.08 13.00 8.26
C GLY A 49 3.34 11.68 8.04
N LEU A 50 2.09 11.78 7.61
CA LEU A 50 1.26 10.63 7.21
C LEU A 50 1.23 10.55 5.68
N THR A 51 1.73 9.45 5.12
CA THR A 51 1.64 9.15 3.69
C THR A 51 0.32 8.45 3.38
N LEU A 52 -0.35 8.90 2.31
CA LEU A 52 -1.58 8.33 1.76
C LEU A 52 -1.34 7.87 0.33
N ILE A 53 -1.84 6.67 0.01
CA ILE A 53 -1.95 6.21 -1.37
C ILE A 53 -3.42 6.28 -1.76
N LEU A 54 -3.75 7.17 -2.68
CA LEU A 54 -5.10 7.38 -3.21
C LEU A 54 -5.22 6.75 -4.59
N ARG A 55 -6.45 6.40 -4.97
CA ARG A 55 -6.83 5.94 -6.31
C ARG A 55 -7.64 7.02 -7.02
#